data_AF-A0A923XDM5-F1
#
_entry.id   AF-A0A923XDM5-F1
#
_cell.length_a   1.000
_cell.length_b   1.000
_cell.length_c   1.000
_cell.angle_alpha   90.00
_cell.angle_beta   90.00
_cell.angle_gamma   90.00
#
_symmetry.space_group_name_H-M   'P 1'
#
loop_
_entity.id
_entity.type
_entity.pdbx_description
1 polymer ?
#
loop_
_entity_poly.entity_id
_entity_poly.type
_entity_poly.pdbx_seq_one_letter_code
_entity_poly.pdbx_strand_id
1 'polypeptide(L)'
;MKAFLLTEDQETTTAKSIAKKNAKIVGSSKFLSELHKASSESVWVTDHSSIIELALREPDIFKLRDSLKKKTYMLIRGEANRSWESALDSLFKKSFIFSDQASLSISEILEVLSSKKPDHLAVGGSIDIELGILVITRGDLSTLAVPINTFRTSGDGVSPDFSDFSIVDSGQTLKFGEYEASVDSVLYEFDQEYRKSIKAQRSKTDKSFGACLKRLRIQKGLLQSDFCTIDEKAIGRIERGEVNKPHKGTLNKIAKVLGVASEEISSY
;
A
#
# COMPACT_ATOMS: atom_id res chain seq x y z
N MET A 1 5.11 -12.52 -2.79
CA MET A 1 4.91 -12.95 -1.39
C MET A 1 3.80 -13.99 -1.35
N LYS A 2 3.92 -15.10 -0.61
CA LYS A 2 2.86 -16.12 -0.52
C LYS A 2 2.03 -15.93 0.74
N ALA A 3 0.71 -15.91 0.64
CA ALA A 3 -0.18 -15.81 1.79
C ALA A 3 -0.70 -17.18 2.26
N PHE A 4 -0.80 -17.36 3.57
CA PHE A 4 -1.30 -18.54 4.25
C PHE A 4 -2.38 -18.12 5.25
N LEU A 5 -3.50 -18.83 5.27
CA LEU A 5 -4.59 -18.63 6.21
C LEU A 5 -4.58 -19.77 7.23
N LEU A 6 -4.46 -19.43 8.51
CA LEU A 6 -4.57 -20.38 9.61
C LEU A 6 -6.00 -20.43 10.12
N THR A 7 -6.57 -21.64 10.18
CA THR A 7 -7.90 -21.89 10.74
C THR A 7 -7.82 -22.96 11.81
N GLU A 8 -8.77 -23.01 12.73
CA GLU A 8 -8.97 -24.22 13.53
C GLU A 8 -9.32 -25.41 12.60
N ASP A 9 -9.05 -26.64 13.03
CA ASP A 9 -9.25 -27.85 12.22
C ASP A 9 -10.74 -28.14 11.89
N GLN A 10 -11.68 -27.33 12.41
CA GLN A 10 -13.09 -27.32 12.05
C GLN A 10 -13.30 -26.44 10.80
N GLU A 11 -13.49 -27.09 9.64
CA GLU A 11 -13.56 -26.41 8.34
C GLU A 11 -14.76 -25.46 8.21
N THR A 12 -14.54 -24.14 8.26
CA THR A 12 -15.55 -23.17 7.84
C THR A 12 -15.60 -23.06 6.31
N THR A 13 -16.78 -23.25 5.71
CA THR A 13 -17.01 -23.22 4.25
C THR A 13 -16.56 -21.89 3.61
N THR A 14 -16.61 -20.80 4.38
CA THR A 14 -16.23 -19.44 3.98
C THR A 14 -14.72 -19.32 3.72
N ALA A 15 -13.87 -19.90 4.57
CA ALA A 15 -12.40 -19.84 4.42
C ALA A 15 -11.93 -20.52 3.12
N LYS A 16 -12.57 -21.64 2.74
CA LYS A 16 -12.25 -22.44 1.54
C LYS A 16 -12.47 -21.71 0.22
N SER A 17 -13.48 -20.85 0.14
CA SER A 17 -13.80 -20.05 -1.06
C SER A 17 -12.75 -18.95 -1.30
N ILE A 18 -12.34 -18.28 -0.23
CA ILE A 18 -11.45 -17.11 -0.24
C ILE A 18 -10.00 -17.51 -0.52
N ALA A 19 -9.50 -18.57 0.11
CA ALA A 19 -8.10 -18.95 -0.03
C ALA A 19 -7.79 -19.58 -1.41
N LYS A 20 -8.73 -20.29 -2.03
CA LYS A 20 -8.51 -21.05 -3.28
C LYS A 20 -7.94 -20.21 -4.44
N LYS A 21 -8.06 -18.88 -4.42
CA LYS A 21 -7.49 -18.00 -5.46
C LYS A 21 -6.14 -17.38 -5.09
N ASN A 22 -5.87 -17.13 -3.80
CA ASN A 22 -4.82 -16.19 -3.37
C ASN A 22 -3.98 -16.66 -2.16
N ALA A 23 -4.36 -17.73 -1.46
CA ALA A 23 -3.67 -18.20 -0.26
C ALA A 23 -3.80 -19.72 -0.01
N LYS A 24 -2.90 -20.28 0.81
CA LYS A 24 -3.04 -21.68 1.27
C LYS A 24 -3.71 -21.72 2.64
N ILE A 25 -4.80 -22.47 2.79
CA ILE A 25 -5.39 -22.75 4.11
C ILE A 25 -4.55 -23.81 4.81
N VAL A 26 -4.24 -23.58 6.08
CA VAL A 26 -3.51 -24.49 6.93
C VAL A 26 -4.28 -24.60 8.24
N GLY A 27 -4.82 -25.79 8.52
CA GLY A 27 -5.44 -26.08 9.82
C GLY A 27 -4.41 -26.03 10.95
N SER A 28 -4.86 -25.74 12.16
CA SER A 28 -4.04 -25.65 13.38
C SER A 28 -3.10 -26.83 13.54
N SER A 29 -3.58 -28.07 13.34
CA SER A 29 -2.78 -29.30 13.42
C SER A 29 -1.60 -29.36 12.43
N LYS A 30 -1.71 -28.65 11.30
CA LYS A 30 -0.70 -28.64 10.22
C LYS A 30 0.19 -27.41 10.24
N PHE A 31 -0.10 -26.42 11.11
CA PHE A 31 0.58 -25.14 11.12
C PHE A 31 2.10 -25.28 11.14
N LEU A 32 2.65 -25.96 12.15
CA LEU A 32 4.10 -26.13 12.27
C LEU A 32 4.69 -26.86 11.07
N SER A 33 4.06 -27.95 10.63
CA SER A 33 4.56 -28.75 9.50
C SER A 33 4.62 -27.96 8.19
N GLU A 34 3.70 -27.00 7.99
CA GLU A 34 3.67 -26.13 6.82
C GLU A 34 4.60 -24.93 6.99
N LEU A 35 4.73 -24.42 8.21
CA LEU A 35 5.70 -23.39 8.56
C LEU A 35 7.14 -23.86 8.29
N HIS A 36 7.45 -25.12 8.61
CA HIS A 36 8.72 -25.77 8.24
C HIS A 36 8.98 -25.82 6.74
N LYS A 37 7.93 -25.92 5.91
CA LYS A 37 8.04 -26.01 4.44
C LYS A 37 8.15 -24.63 3.77
N ALA A 38 7.93 -23.54 4.51
CA ALA A 38 7.96 -22.19 3.96
C ALA A 38 9.40 -21.78 3.58
N SER A 39 9.76 -21.97 2.31
CA SER A 39 11.10 -21.66 1.80
C SER A 39 11.26 -20.22 1.27
N SER A 40 10.15 -19.54 0.97
CA SER A 40 10.07 -18.19 0.41
C SER A 40 9.47 -17.17 1.38
N GLU A 41 9.56 -15.88 1.05
CA GLU A 41 8.83 -14.85 1.81
C GLU A 41 7.32 -15.15 1.85
N SER A 42 6.78 -15.20 3.07
CA SER A 42 5.40 -15.62 3.33
C SER A 42 4.72 -14.77 4.38
N VAL A 43 3.40 -14.67 4.28
CA VAL A 43 2.52 -13.98 5.22
C VAL A 43 1.53 -14.99 5.76
N TRP A 44 1.42 -15.06 7.07
CA TRP A 44 0.50 -15.94 7.77
C TRP A 44 -0.54 -15.08 8.45
N VAL A 45 -1.82 -15.37 8.20
CA VAL A 45 -2.96 -14.61 8.72
C VAL A 45 -3.82 -15.54 9.56
N THR A 46 -4.21 -15.09 10.76
CA THR A 46 -5.14 -15.82 11.64
C THR A 46 -6.02 -14.87 12.43
N ASP A 47 -7.22 -15.30 12.75
CA ASP A 47 -8.17 -14.73 13.71
C ASP A 47 -8.21 -15.50 15.04
N HIS A 48 -7.44 -16.59 15.15
CA HIS A 48 -7.46 -17.47 16.32
C HIS A 48 -6.16 -17.33 17.11
N SER A 49 -6.19 -16.52 18.17
CA SER A 49 -5.07 -16.37 19.10
C SER A 49 -4.62 -17.69 19.73
N SER A 50 -5.56 -18.63 19.92
CA SER A 50 -5.32 -20.00 20.40
C SER A 50 -4.27 -20.76 19.57
N ILE A 51 -4.26 -20.57 18.25
CA ILE A 51 -3.29 -21.22 17.35
C ILE A 51 -1.87 -20.74 17.64
N ILE A 52 -1.73 -19.44 17.91
CA ILE A 52 -0.43 -18.84 18.25
C ILE A 52 0.04 -19.33 19.61
N GLU A 53 -0.84 -19.39 20.61
CA GLU A 53 -0.48 -19.92 21.93
C GLU A 53 -0.02 -21.37 21.85
N LEU A 54 -0.74 -22.22 21.12
CA LEU A 54 -0.35 -23.61 20.89
C LEU A 54 1.02 -23.68 20.21
N ALA A 55 1.24 -22.88 19.18
CA ALA A 55 2.50 -22.88 18.45
C ALA A 55 3.69 -22.38 19.28
N LEU A 56 3.49 -21.38 20.16
CA LEU A 56 4.53 -20.87 21.05
C LEU A 56 4.89 -21.85 22.17
N ARG A 57 3.99 -22.78 22.51
CA ARG A 57 4.28 -23.86 23.48
C ARG A 57 5.11 -25.00 22.88
N GLU A 58 5.16 -25.10 21.56
CA GLU A 58 5.88 -26.15 20.86
C GLU A 58 7.39 -25.83 20.77
N PRO A 59 8.27 -26.59 21.45
CA PRO A 59 9.69 -26.26 21.55
C PRO A 59 10.40 -26.13 20.18
N ASP A 60 9.89 -26.86 19.18
CA ASP A 60 10.46 -26.90 17.84
C ASP A 60 10.27 -25.58 17.06
N ILE A 61 9.32 -24.72 17.44
CA ILE A 61 9.12 -23.43 16.75
C ILE A 61 10.36 -22.53 16.88
N PHE A 62 11.07 -22.59 17.99
CA PHE A 62 12.28 -21.80 18.21
C PHE A 62 13.47 -22.29 17.38
N LYS A 63 13.46 -23.56 16.94
CA LYS A 63 14.44 -24.07 15.97
C LYS A 63 14.26 -23.45 14.59
N LEU A 64 13.08 -22.89 14.29
CA LEU A 64 12.78 -22.21 13.02
C LEU A 64 13.14 -20.72 13.01
N ARG A 65 13.56 -20.14 14.15
CA ARG A 65 13.76 -18.70 14.35
C ARG A 65 14.54 -18.05 13.21
N ASP A 66 15.71 -18.57 12.85
CA ASP A 66 16.58 -17.96 11.84
C ASP A 66 15.94 -17.92 10.44
N SER A 67 15.09 -18.90 10.13
CA SER A 67 14.35 -18.93 8.87
C SER A 67 13.19 -17.94 8.89
N LEU A 68 12.39 -17.97 9.96
CA LEU A 68 11.19 -17.14 10.11
C LEU A 68 11.51 -15.65 10.22
N LYS A 69 12.53 -15.29 11.00
CA LYS A 69 12.99 -13.91 11.21
C LYS A 69 13.38 -13.21 9.91
N LYS A 70 13.80 -13.97 8.89
CA LYS A 70 14.26 -13.42 7.61
C LYS A 70 13.15 -13.27 6.57
N LYS A 71 12.11 -14.12 6.64
CA LYS A 71 11.20 -14.33 5.49
C LYS A 71 9.72 -14.32 5.84
N THR A 72 9.35 -14.40 7.11
CA THR A 72 7.97 -14.70 7.49
C THR A 72 7.35 -13.55 8.26
N TYR A 73 6.18 -13.10 7.80
CA TYR A 73 5.33 -12.16 8.50
C TYR A 73 4.14 -12.88 9.13
N MET A 74 3.71 -12.40 10.29
CA MET A 74 2.54 -12.92 11.00
C MET A 74 1.54 -11.79 11.23
N LEU A 75 0.30 -11.98 10.81
CA LEU A 75 -0.83 -11.07 11.03
C LEU A 75 -1.86 -11.80 11.87
N ILE A 76 -2.19 -11.23 13.01
CA ILE A 76 -3.14 -11.78 13.97
C ILE A 76 -4.26 -10.76 14.12
N ARG A 77 -5.49 -11.21 13.91
CA ARG A 77 -6.71 -10.46 14.22
C ARG A 77 -7.22 -10.93 15.58
N GLY A 78 -7.44 -10.00 16.48
CA GLY A 78 -7.90 -10.27 17.84
C GLY A 78 -7.22 -9.38 18.88
N GLU A 79 -7.49 -9.67 20.14
CA GLU A 79 -6.95 -8.87 21.25
C GLU A 79 -5.45 -9.07 21.42
N ALA A 80 -4.72 -7.98 21.64
CA ALA A 80 -3.29 -8.02 21.89
C ALA A 80 -2.99 -8.59 23.29
N ASN A 81 -2.38 -9.77 23.33
CA ASN A 81 -1.83 -10.35 24.57
C ASN A 81 -0.35 -10.01 24.70
N ARG A 82 0.03 -8.89 25.33
CA ARG A 82 1.44 -8.43 25.44
C ARG A 82 2.50 -9.51 25.73
N SER A 83 2.14 -10.60 26.42
CA SER A 83 3.04 -11.73 26.67
C SER A 83 3.58 -12.42 25.40
N TRP A 84 2.81 -12.46 24.30
CA TRP A 84 3.25 -13.08 23.04
C TRP A 84 4.08 -12.14 22.15
N GLU A 85 4.03 -10.83 22.34
CA GLU A 85 4.52 -9.85 21.35
C GLU A 85 6.03 -9.97 21.22
N SER A 86 6.72 -9.99 22.37
CA SER A 86 8.16 -10.21 22.40
C SER A 86 8.55 -11.58 21.83
N ALA A 87 7.73 -12.62 22.00
CA ALA A 87 8.03 -13.94 21.48
C ALA A 87 7.87 -13.98 19.96
N LEU A 88 6.76 -13.43 19.44
CA LEU A 88 6.48 -13.30 18.02
C LEU A 88 7.52 -12.44 17.31
N ASP A 89 7.85 -11.29 17.89
CA ASP A 89 8.89 -10.41 17.36
C ASP A 89 10.24 -11.11 17.36
N SER A 90 10.53 -12.01 18.30
CA SER A 90 11.76 -12.79 18.30
C SER A 90 11.83 -13.85 17.19
N LEU A 91 10.68 -14.37 16.75
CA LEU A 91 10.52 -15.48 15.80
C LEU A 91 10.34 -15.00 14.36
N PHE A 92 9.45 -14.04 14.13
CA PHE A 92 9.05 -13.58 12.80
C PHE A 92 9.83 -12.36 12.37
N LYS A 93 9.84 -12.09 11.06
CA LYS A 93 10.43 -10.86 10.49
C LYS A 93 9.73 -9.63 11.06
N LYS A 94 8.40 -9.69 11.11
CA LYS A 94 7.53 -8.73 11.79
C LYS A 94 6.19 -9.40 12.12
N SER A 95 5.68 -9.10 13.30
CA SER A 95 4.33 -9.48 13.75
C SER A 95 3.44 -8.25 13.71
N PHE A 96 2.18 -8.46 13.35
CA PHE A 96 1.15 -7.46 13.46
C PHE A 96 -0.03 -8.05 14.19
N ILE A 97 -0.50 -7.35 15.20
CA ILE A 97 -1.70 -7.70 15.95
C ILE A 97 -2.66 -6.52 15.82
N PHE A 98 -3.85 -6.80 15.32
CA PHE A 98 -4.89 -5.80 15.15
C PHE A 98 -6.15 -6.26 15.84
N SER A 99 -6.89 -5.32 16.43
CA SER A 99 -8.27 -5.63 16.82
C SER A 99 -9.11 -5.97 15.58
N ASP A 100 -10.22 -6.66 15.79
CA ASP A 100 -11.11 -7.04 14.69
C ASP A 100 -11.69 -5.83 13.96
N GLN A 101 -11.89 -4.72 14.69
CA GLN A 101 -12.41 -3.46 14.16
C GLN A 101 -11.33 -2.67 13.40
N ALA A 102 -10.09 -2.66 13.91
CA ALA A 102 -8.98 -1.92 13.32
C ALA A 102 -8.26 -2.67 12.18
N SER A 103 -8.85 -3.75 11.68
CA SER A 103 -8.33 -4.53 10.56
C SER A 103 -9.41 -5.02 9.63
N LEU A 104 -9.03 -5.19 8.36
CA LEU A 104 -9.87 -5.79 7.35
C LEU A 104 -10.22 -7.25 7.70
N SER A 105 -11.32 -7.76 7.16
CA SER A 105 -11.60 -9.19 7.23
C SER A 105 -10.48 -10.00 6.58
N ILE A 106 -10.32 -11.27 6.96
CA ILE A 106 -9.31 -12.15 6.35
C ILE A 106 -9.43 -12.19 4.82
N SER A 107 -10.66 -12.21 4.28
CA SER A 107 -10.90 -12.11 2.83
C SER A 107 -10.27 -10.89 2.20
N GLU A 108 -10.56 -9.73 2.78
CA GLU A 108 -10.11 -8.45 2.25
C GLU A 108 -8.60 -8.29 2.43
N ILE A 109 -8.02 -8.76 3.56
CA ILE A 109 -6.56 -8.83 3.73
C ILE A 109 -5.94 -9.62 2.57
N LEU A 110 -6.45 -10.82 2.28
CA LEU A 110 -5.92 -11.65 1.20
C LEU A 110 -6.07 -11.02 -0.19
N GLU A 111 -7.16 -10.29 -0.42
CA GLU A 111 -7.37 -9.49 -1.62
C GLU A 111 -6.33 -8.37 -1.75
N VAL A 112 -6.16 -7.58 -0.69
CA VAL A 112 -5.20 -6.48 -0.61
C VAL A 112 -3.77 -6.97 -0.85
N LEU A 113 -3.35 -8.04 -0.15
CA LEU A 113 -2.02 -8.65 -0.29
C LEU A 113 -1.74 -9.16 -1.72
N SER A 114 -2.78 -9.51 -2.46
CA SER A 114 -2.70 -10.04 -3.83
C SER A 114 -2.94 -8.98 -4.91
N SER A 115 -3.24 -7.74 -4.52
CA SER A 115 -3.53 -6.66 -5.43
C SER A 115 -2.29 -6.24 -6.24
N LYS A 116 -2.49 -5.48 -7.32
CA LYS A 116 -1.38 -4.97 -8.15
C LYS A 116 -0.52 -3.91 -7.43
N LYS A 117 -1.08 -3.25 -6.42
CA LYS A 117 -0.48 -2.14 -5.68
C LYS A 117 -0.81 -2.25 -4.19
N PRO A 118 -0.29 -3.29 -3.52
CA PRO A 118 -0.64 -3.55 -2.12
C PRO A 118 -0.16 -2.42 -1.19
N ASP A 119 0.90 -1.71 -1.57
CA ASP A 119 1.43 -0.51 -0.90
C ASP A 119 0.52 0.73 -0.97
N HIS A 120 -0.56 0.68 -1.78
CA HIS A 120 -1.57 1.73 -1.87
C HIS A 120 -2.80 1.47 -0.97
N LEU A 121 -2.86 0.33 -0.30
CA LEU A 121 -4.02 -0.15 0.45
C LEU A 121 -3.61 -0.45 1.88
N ALA A 122 -4.51 -0.24 2.84
CA ALA A 122 -4.31 -0.60 4.23
C ALA A 122 -4.85 -2.01 4.53
N VAL A 123 -4.20 -2.75 5.43
CA VAL A 123 -4.71 -4.05 5.94
C VAL A 123 -5.14 -3.99 7.40
N GLY A 124 -4.57 -3.04 8.15
CA GLY A 124 -4.77 -2.88 9.57
C GLY A 124 -4.17 -1.57 10.06
N GLY A 125 -4.51 -1.18 11.29
CA GLY A 125 -3.86 -0.05 11.94
C GLY A 125 -4.03 -0.09 13.44
N SER A 126 -3.37 0.83 14.12
CA SER A 126 -3.52 1.06 15.55
C SER A 126 -3.44 2.55 15.86
N ILE A 127 -4.18 2.99 16.87
CA ILE A 127 -4.12 4.35 17.37
C ILE A 127 -3.53 4.33 18.77
N ASP A 128 -2.54 5.19 18.98
CA ASP A 128 -2.04 5.56 20.28
C ASP A 128 -2.55 6.97 20.59
N ILE A 129 -3.59 7.06 21.44
CA ILE A 129 -4.23 8.33 21.80
C ILE A 129 -3.28 9.17 22.66
N GLU A 130 -2.48 8.55 23.52
CA GLU A 130 -1.55 9.25 24.41
C GLU A 130 -0.43 9.91 23.60
N LEU A 131 0.10 9.21 22.60
CA LEU A 131 1.11 9.75 21.69
C LEU A 131 0.50 10.61 20.57
N GLY A 132 -0.80 10.51 20.33
CA GLY A 132 -1.49 11.20 19.25
C GLY A 132 -1.09 10.69 17.86
N ILE A 133 -0.86 9.39 17.71
CA ILE A 133 -0.35 8.78 16.47
C ILE A 133 -1.27 7.65 16.01
N LEU A 134 -1.62 7.67 14.73
CA LEU A 134 -2.18 6.54 13.98
C LEU A 134 -1.04 5.84 13.25
N VAL A 135 -0.90 4.52 13.41
CA VAL A 135 0.00 3.68 12.63
C VAL A 135 -0.83 2.84 11.66
N ILE A 136 -0.66 3.10 10.37
CA ILE A 136 -1.31 2.35 9.29
C ILE A 136 -0.36 1.25 8.82
N THR A 137 -0.82 0.01 8.78
CA THR A 137 -0.10 -1.10 8.13
C THR A 137 -0.68 -1.32 6.74
N ARG A 138 0.18 -1.26 5.73
CA ARG A 138 -0.18 -1.36 4.31
C ARG A 138 -0.17 -2.81 3.83
N GLY A 139 -0.71 -3.07 2.63
CA GLY A 139 -0.72 -4.40 2.01
C GLY A 139 0.66 -4.95 1.67
N ASP A 140 1.68 -4.11 1.54
CA ASP A 140 3.08 -4.55 1.42
C ASP A 140 3.74 -4.79 2.79
N LEU A 141 2.97 -4.67 3.87
CA LEU A 141 3.35 -4.80 5.28
C LEU A 141 4.33 -3.73 5.78
N SER A 142 4.54 -2.67 5.01
CA SER A 142 5.19 -1.47 5.52
C SER A 142 4.22 -0.68 6.39
N THR A 143 4.76 0.15 7.28
CA THR A 143 3.98 0.94 8.23
C THR A 143 4.19 2.43 8.00
N LEU A 144 3.10 3.20 8.08
CA LEU A 144 3.10 4.65 8.00
C LEU A 144 2.52 5.22 9.29
N ALA A 145 3.31 6.03 10.00
CA ALA A 145 2.85 6.76 11.18
C ALA A 145 2.34 8.15 10.78
N VAL A 146 1.16 8.52 11.27
CA VAL A 146 0.45 9.76 10.95
C VAL A 146 -0.05 10.41 12.25
N PRO A 147 0.18 11.70 12.47
CA PRO A 147 -0.41 12.41 13.61
C PRO A 147 -1.94 12.42 13.54
N ILE A 148 -2.64 12.11 14.64
CA ILE A 148 -4.11 12.10 14.62
C ILE A 148 -4.71 13.51 14.45
N ASN A 149 -3.97 14.55 14.80
CA ASN A 149 -4.38 15.96 14.62
C ASN A 149 -4.45 16.41 13.14
N THR A 150 -3.97 15.57 12.22
CA THR A 150 -4.16 15.76 10.79
C THR A 150 -5.62 15.61 10.39
N PHE A 151 -6.37 14.74 11.06
CA PHE A 151 -7.79 14.52 10.79
C PHE A 151 -8.60 15.63 11.46
N ARG A 152 -8.95 16.65 10.67
CA ARG A 152 -9.76 17.80 11.13
C ARG A 152 -11.23 17.54 10.88
N THR A 153 -12.10 18.23 11.62
CA THR A 153 -13.53 18.26 11.32
C THR A 153 -13.76 18.54 9.84
N SER A 154 -14.57 17.72 9.20
CA SER A 154 -14.91 17.84 7.77
C SER A 154 -15.81 19.05 7.52
N GLY A 155 -15.99 19.41 6.25
CA GLY A 155 -16.75 20.60 5.85
C GLY A 155 -18.24 20.56 6.23
N ASP A 156 -18.78 19.37 6.50
CA ASP A 156 -20.14 19.10 6.99
C ASP A 156 -20.24 19.06 8.52
N GLY A 157 -19.12 19.29 9.24
CA GLY A 157 -19.08 19.35 10.70
C GLY A 157 -18.82 18.01 11.39
N VAL A 158 -18.64 16.91 10.66
CA VAL A 158 -18.32 15.60 11.26
C VAL A 158 -16.90 15.63 11.83
N SER A 159 -16.74 15.27 13.10
CA SER A 159 -15.45 15.20 13.77
C SER A 159 -15.03 13.75 13.96
N PRO A 160 -13.72 13.43 13.84
CA PRO A 160 -13.26 12.05 13.98
C PRO A 160 -13.38 11.56 15.42
N ASP A 161 -13.94 10.36 15.58
CA ASP A 161 -13.88 9.61 16.83
C ASP A 161 -12.77 8.56 16.76
N PHE A 162 -11.62 8.87 17.36
CA PHE A 162 -10.46 7.97 17.35
C PHE A 162 -10.63 6.73 18.22
N SER A 163 -11.65 6.68 19.09
CA SER A 163 -11.95 5.47 19.86
C SER A 163 -12.68 4.42 19.01
N ASP A 164 -13.31 4.84 17.91
CA ASP A 164 -14.03 3.99 16.95
C ASP A 164 -13.29 3.93 15.61
N PHE A 165 -12.03 3.49 15.66
CA PHE A 165 -11.20 3.35 14.47
C PHE A 165 -11.43 2.02 13.74
N SER A 166 -11.65 2.11 12.44
CA SER A 166 -11.71 0.95 11.55
C SER A 166 -11.16 1.24 10.15
N ILE A 167 -10.87 0.17 9.42
CA ILE A 167 -10.47 0.23 8.02
C ILE A 167 -11.53 -0.51 7.21
N VAL A 168 -12.06 0.14 6.18
CA VAL A 168 -13.17 -0.36 5.36
C VAL A 168 -12.83 -0.23 3.86
N ASP A 169 -13.77 -0.64 3.02
CA ASP A 169 -13.66 -0.60 1.55
C ASP A 169 -12.41 -1.29 1.00
N SER A 170 -12.13 -2.51 1.49
CA SER A 170 -10.94 -3.28 1.12
C SER A 170 -9.64 -2.48 1.28
N GLY A 171 -9.54 -1.68 2.33
CA GLY A 171 -8.32 -0.96 2.69
C GLY A 171 -8.16 0.40 2.03
N GLN A 172 -9.23 0.94 1.44
CA GLN A 172 -9.22 2.24 0.76
C GLN A 172 -9.65 3.39 1.68
N THR A 173 -10.39 3.09 2.75
CA THR A 173 -11.01 4.09 3.62
C THR A 173 -10.62 3.82 5.07
N LEU A 174 -10.18 4.88 5.76
CA LEU A 174 -10.03 4.94 7.20
C LEU A 174 -11.29 5.56 7.79
N LYS A 175 -11.87 4.92 8.79
CA LYS A 175 -13.09 5.36 9.45
C LYS A 175 -12.84 5.61 10.94
N PHE A 176 -13.33 6.74 11.45
CA PHE A 176 -13.22 7.17 12.84
C PHE A 176 -14.62 7.58 13.34
N GLY A 177 -15.44 6.61 13.72
CA GLY A 177 -16.89 6.80 13.88
C GLY A 177 -17.55 7.13 12.54
N GLU A 178 -18.31 8.21 12.45
CA GLU A 178 -18.94 8.65 11.18
C GLU A 178 -17.98 9.40 10.24
N TYR A 179 -16.78 9.74 10.71
CA TYR A 179 -15.78 10.42 9.88
C TYR A 179 -15.07 9.41 8.98
N GLU A 180 -14.89 9.76 7.71
CA GLU A 180 -14.13 8.96 6.74
C GLU A 180 -12.97 9.76 6.12
N ALA A 181 -11.84 9.09 5.93
CA ALA A 181 -10.70 9.59 5.17
C ALA A 181 -10.19 8.54 4.21
N SER A 182 -9.90 8.95 2.97
CA SER A 182 -9.28 8.07 1.99
C SER A 182 -7.82 7.78 2.35
N VAL A 183 -7.43 6.50 2.30
CA VAL A 183 -6.03 6.05 2.41
C VAL A 183 -5.16 6.73 1.36
N ASP A 184 -5.64 6.92 0.12
CA ASP A 184 -4.90 7.62 -0.94
C ASP A 184 -4.51 9.05 -0.52
N SER A 185 -5.44 9.78 0.12
CA SER A 185 -5.18 11.15 0.56
C SER A 185 -4.13 11.20 1.67
N VAL A 186 -4.22 10.28 2.64
CA VAL A 186 -3.24 10.16 3.72
C VAL A 186 -1.86 9.78 3.18
N LEU A 187 -1.78 8.77 2.30
CA LEU A 187 -0.54 8.37 1.65
C LEU A 187 0.06 9.53 0.85
N TYR A 188 -0.76 10.30 0.13
CA TYR A 188 -0.27 11.45 -0.62
C TYR A 188 0.33 12.53 0.29
N GLU A 189 -0.22 12.75 1.47
CA GLU A 189 0.28 13.77 2.39
C GLU A 189 1.58 13.33 3.08
N PHE A 190 1.62 12.10 3.61
CA PHE A 190 2.69 11.63 4.51
C PHE A 190 3.74 10.72 3.86
N ASP A 191 3.45 10.09 2.72
CA ASP A 191 4.38 9.18 2.05
C ASP A 191 5.03 9.86 0.81
N GLN A 192 6.34 10.10 0.91
CA GLN A 192 7.11 10.71 -0.18
C GLN A 192 7.24 9.78 -1.40
N GLU A 193 7.41 8.47 -1.19
CA GLU A 193 7.53 7.49 -2.26
C GLU A 193 6.22 7.32 -3.00
N TYR A 194 5.11 7.31 -2.26
CA TYR A 194 3.76 7.33 -2.82
C TYR A 194 3.54 8.54 -3.75
N ARG A 195 3.87 9.75 -3.29
CA ARG A 195 3.78 10.96 -4.13
C ARG A 195 4.61 10.84 -5.40
N LYS A 196 5.83 10.31 -5.30
CA LYS A 196 6.71 10.09 -6.47
C LYS A 196 6.07 9.11 -7.45
N SER A 197 5.50 8.00 -6.97
CA SER A 197 4.88 6.97 -7.81
C SER A 197 3.64 7.51 -8.52
N ILE A 198 2.75 8.22 -7.81
CA ILE A 198 1.55 8.85 -8.37
C ILE A 198 1.93 9.94 -9.38
N LYS A 199 2.94 10.77 -9.08
CA LYS A 199 3.42 11.79 -10.03
C LYS A 199 3.99 11.16 -11.30
N ALA A 200 4.75 10.08 -11.17
CA ALA A 200 5.29 9.34 -12.32
C ALA A 200 4.16 8.71 -13.15
N GLN A 201 3.13 8.15 -12.50
CA GLN A 201 1.96 7.61 -13.19
C GLN A 201 1.17 8.70 -13.90
N ARG A 202 0.84 9.80 -13.22
CA ARG A 202 0.16 10.97 -13.83
C ARG A 202 0.93 11.48 -15.03
N SER A 203 2.26 11.61 -14.93
CA SER A 203 3.09 12.04 -16.05
C SER A 203 3.06 11.08 -17.25
N LYS A 204 2.79 9.78 -17.04
CA LYS A 204 2.64 8.80 -18.13
C LYS A 204 1.25 8.85 -18.78
N THR A 205 0.22 9.23 -18.03
CA THR A 205 -1.17 9.24 -18.49
C THR A 205 -1.67 10.63 -18.91
N ASP A 206 -0.98 11.68 -18.53
CA ASP A 206 -1.32 13.07 -18.85
C ASP A 206 -1.18 13.30 -20.36
N LYS A 207 -2.34 13.48 -21.01
CA LYS A 207 -2.48 13.73 -22.45
C LYS A 207 -2.44 15.21 -22.81
N SER A 208 -2.12 16.09 -21.86
CA SER A 208 -1.91 17.50 -22.19
C SER A 208 -0.74 17.64 -23.15
N PHE A 209 -0.83 18.61 -24.06
CA PHE A 209 0.22 18.86 -25.05
C PHE A 209 1.60 19.01 -24.40
N GLY A 210 1.69 19.72 -23.27
CA GLY A 210 2.94 19.90 -22.52
C GLY A 210 3.52 18.59 -21.99
N ALA A 211 2.67 17.69 -21.48
CA ALA A 211 3.11 16.39 -21.00
C ALA A 211 3.55 15.45 -22.12
N CYS A 212 2.83 15.43 -23.25
CA CYS A 212 3.23 14.64 -24.43
C CYS A 212 4.54 15.17 -25.03
N LEU A 213 4.69 16.50 -25.14
CA LEU A 213 5.93 17.17 -25.55
C LEU A 213 7.10 16.75 -24.68
N LYS A 214 6.94 16.83 -23.35
CA LYS A 214 7.99 16.45 -22.40
C LYS A 214 8.39 14.99 -22.55
N ARG A 215 7.41 14.08 -22.69
CA ARG A 215 7.65 12.64 -22.90
C ARG A 215 8.42 12.39 -24.18
N LEU A 216 7.97 12.95 -25.30
CA LEU A 216 8.63 12.81 -26.60
C LEU A 216 10.06 13.37 -26.58
N ARG A 217 10.28 14.52 -25.92
CA ARG A 217 11.60 15.10 -25.75
C ARG A 217 12.56 14.17 -25.01
N ILE A 218 12.13 13.64 -23.85
CA ILE A 218 12.92 12.71 -23.05
C ILE A 218 13.20 11.41 -23.83
N GLN A 219 12.19 10.89 -24.56
CA GLN A 219 12.34 9.70 -25.40
C GLN A 219 13.41 9.90 -26.49
N LYS A 220 13.55 11.12 -27.02
CA LYS A 220 14.59 11.48 -28.00
C LYS A 220 15.93 11.87 -27.37
N GLY A 221 16.07 11.81 -26.04
CA GLY A 221 17.31 12.15 -25.33
C GLY A 221 17.66 13.64 -25.38
N LEU A 222 16.68 14.51 -25.64
CA LEU A 222 16.89 15.95 -25.82
C LEU A 222 16.75 16.73 -24.51
N LEU A 223 17.58 17.75 -24.32
CA LEU A 223 17.47 18.76 -23.28
C LEU A 223 16.51 19.88 -23.70
N GLN A 224 16.05 20.69 -22.74
CA GLN A 224 15.24 21.87 -23.08
C GLN A 224 16.06 22.93 -23.83
N SER A 225 17.38 22.98 -23.57
CA SER A 225 18.35 23.83 -24.28
C SER A 225 18.56 23.46 -25.75
N ASP A 226 18.21 22.24 -26.16
CA ASP A 226 18.40 21.77 -27.55
C ASP A 226 17.39 22.41 -28.52
N PHE A 227 16.39 23.12 -28.00
CA PHE A 227 15.42 23.88 -28.78
C PHE A 227 15.97 25.27 -29.12
N CYS A 228 17.13 25.37 -29.78
CA CYS A 228 17.91 26.61 -29.97
C CYS A 228 17.14 27.84 -30.52
N THR A 229 15.95 27.63 -31.09
CA THR A 229 15.08 28.69 -31.65
C THR A 229 13.98 29.16 -30.71
N ILE A 230 13.90 28.59 -29.50
CA ILE A 230 12.94 28.85 -28.44
C ILE A 230 13.71 28.88 -27.12
N ASP A 231 13.43 29.86 -26.28
CA ASP A 231 14.06 29.97 -24.96
C ASP A 231 13.76 28.73 -24.08
N GLU A 232 14.76 28.28 -23.32
CA GLU A 232 14.66 27.09 -22.45
C GLU A 232 13.50 27.26 -21.46
N LYS A 233 13.36 28.46 -20.89
CA LYS A 233 12.27 28.78 -19.96
C LYS A 233 10.92 28.68 -20.66
N ALA A 234 10.82 29.11 -21.92
CA ALA A 234 9.58 29.01 -22.70
C ALA A 234 9.20 27.55 -22.97
N ILE A 235 10.15 26.68 -23.32
CA ILE A 235 9.90 25.22 -23.41
C ILE A 235 9.42 24.68 -22.06
N GLY A 236 10.10 25.04 -20.96
CA GLY A 236 9.69 24.62 -19.62
C GLY A 236 8.27 25.05 -19.24
N ARG A 237 7.83 26.25 -19.64
CA ARG A 237 6.46 26.73 -19.41
C ARG A 237 5.42 25.95 -20.21
N ILE A 238 5.73 25.62 -21.47
CA ILE A 238 4.86 24.79 -22.32
C ILE A 238 4.74 23.38 -21.74
N GLU A 239 5.86 22.76 -21.33
CA GLU A 239 5.87 21.43 -20.71
C GLU A 239 5.09 21.36 -19.40
N ARG A 240 5.05 22.46 -18.64
CA ARG A 240 4.25 22.57 -17.40
C ARG A 240 2.78 22.91 -17.65
N GLY A 241 2.36 23.11 -18.90
CA GLY A 241 0.98 23.49 -19.23
C GLY A 241 0.61 24.92 -18.85
N GLU A 242 1.59 25.79 -18.52
CA GLU A 242 1.34 27.22 -18.26
C GLU A 242 0.93 27.98 -19.54
N VAL A 243 1.18 27.37 -20.71
CA VAL A 243 0.81 27.90 -22.01
C VAL A 243 -0.21 26.96 -22.65
N ASN A 244 -1.50 27.30 -22.54
CA ASN A 244 -2.60 26.46 -23.01
C ASN A 244 -2.56 26.18 -24.52
N LYS A 245 -2.12 27.15 -25.33
CA LYS A 245 -1.99 27.03 -26.79
C LYS A 245 -0.76 27.79 -27.28
N PRO A 246 0.38 27.12 -27.50
CA PRO A 246 1.53 27.75 -28.14
C PRO A 246 1.16 28.23 -29.55
N HIS A 247 1.69 29.38 -29.98
CA HIS A 247 1.48 29.87 -31.33
C HIS A 247 1.99 28.86 -32.38
N LYS A 248 1.34 28.80 -33.54
CA LYS A 248 1.68 27.87 -34.64
C LYS A 248 3.15 27.91 -35.04
N GLY A 249 3.76 29.10 -35.05
CA GLY A 249 5.20 29.26 -35.33
C GLY A 249 6.09 28.57 -34.28
N THR A 250 5.71 28.64 -33.01
CA THR A 250 6.41 27.94 -31.91
C THR A 250 6.25 26.44 -32.04
N LEU A 251 5.03 25.97 -32.33
CA LEU A 251 4.76 24.53 -32.55
C LEU A 251 5.60 23.95 -33.68
N ASN A 252 5.69 24.65 -34.82
CA ASN A 252 6.48 24.19 -35.97
C ASN A 252 7.98 24.09 -35.64
N LYS A 253 8.51 25.03 -34.85
CA LYS A 253 9.90 24.99 -34.38
C LYS A 253 10.16 23.80 -33.46
N ILE A 254 9.25 23.55 -32.51
CA ILE A 254 9.29 22.39 -31.62
C ILE A 254 9.24 21.09 -32.44
N ALA A 255 8.26 20.97 -33.33
CA ALA A 255 8.05 19.82 -34.21
C ALA A 255 9.28 19.51 -35.08
N LYS A 256 9.93 20.55 -35.61
CA LYS A 256 11.15 20.43 -36.40
C LYS A 256 12.31 19.82 -35.59
N VAL A 257 12.55 20.29 -34.37
CA VAL A 257 13.60 19.75 -33.49
C VAL A 257 13.27 18.31 -33.08
N LEU A 258 11.99 18.05 -32.80
CA LEU A 258 11.52 16.71 -32.44
C LEU A 258 11.41 15.77 -33.64
N GLY A 259 11.51 16.22 -34.89
CA GLY A 259 11.38 15.38 -36.07
C GLY A 259 10.04 14.62 -36.16
N VAL A 260 8.93 15.27 -35.78
CA VAL A 260 7.55 14.76 -35.90
C VAL A 260 6.64 15.87 -36.39
N ALA A 261 5.42 15.57 -36.85
CA ALA A 261 4.43 16.61 -37.12
C ALA A 261 3.93 17.25 -35.82
N SER A 262 3.52 18.52 -35.87
CA SER A 262 3.09 19.25 -34.66
C SER A 262 1.83 18.66 -34.02
N GLU A 263 0.99 18.06 -34.85
CA GLU A 263 -0.25 17.37 -34.51
C GLU A 263 0.03 16.01 -33.84
N GLU A 264 1.13 15.36 -34.20
CA GLU A 264 1.54 14.06 -33.65
C GLU A 264 2.07 14.18 -32.22
N ILE A 265 2.56 15.35 -31.80
CA ILE A 265 3.12 15.53 -30.45
C ILE A 265 2.11 15.12 -29.38
N SER A 266 0.81 15.36 -29.58
CA SER A 266 -0.23 15.05 -28.60
C SER A 266 -0.58 13.56 -28.49
N SER A 267 -0.13 12.72 -29.44
CA SER A 267 -0.41 11.28 -29.42
C SER A 267 0.59 10.46 -28.60
N TYR A 268 1.73 11.05 -28.25
CA TYR A 268 2.78 10.43 -27.44
C TYR A 268 2.42 10.37 -25.98
#